data_AF-A0A5J6RG46-F1
#
_entry.id   AF-A0A5J6RG46-F1
#
_cell.length_a   1.000
_cell.length_b   1.000
_cell.length_c   1.000
_cell.angle_alpha   90.00
_cell.angle_beta   90.00
_cell.angle_gamma   90.00
#
_symmetry.space_group_name_H-M   'P 1'
#
loop_
_entity.id
_entity.type
_entity.pdbx_description
1 polymer ?
#
loop_
_entity_poly.entity_id
_entity_poly.type
_entity_poly.pdbx_seq_one_letter_code
_entity_poly.pdbx_strand_id
1 'polypeptide(L)'
;MSNIKDSLGLENVGTVFRNSDIDFLIDFAVKNEGAKISSTGALMIDTGIFTGRSPKDKFFVNQDPSNKYIAWGDINRKVSKDVYEDLLKTSKKQLSNKDVFVTDVYCGSSLDSRRAVRFITEVAWQAHFIQNMFIIPTKEELENFKPDFTIYNACKTVDMSYVSHGLHSEVYVIFNVEENQAIIGGTWYAGEMKKGVFSMMNYWLPLEGKLPMHCSANIGKDGDTALFFGLSGTGKTTLSTDPNRALIGDDEHGWDDKGVFNFEGGCYAKVINLDPDSEPEIFGAIRKGAILENVVADENGVVDYNDKSKTENTRVSYPIDHIENHAPTMRGGHPKNIIFLCADAFGVLPPVAKLNKQQAMYYFLSGYTAKVAGTERGITEPIATFSSCFGEAFLPLNPTVYAELLGKKIDEHNVNVFLVNTGWTGGPYGVGKRMSIKNTRACINAILDGSINDSEFQNMTIFNLQIPKTLKGVDTHVLTPRYTWSDPLEYDKAKRKLAEMYIENFKKYLTLESEYDFTAAGPRLD
;
A
#
# COMPACT_ATOMS: atom_id res chain seq x y z
N MET A 1 -12.70 -23.88 -26.97
CA MET A 1 -11.84 -22.81 -26.40
C MET A 1 -11.36 -21.97 -27.57
N SER A 2 -11.74 -20.69 -27.65
CA SER A 2 -11.12 -19.77 -28.61
C SER A 2 -9.61 -19.78 -28.34
N ASN A 3 -8.80 -19.76 -29.39
CA ASN A 3 -7.35 -19.63 -29.24
C ASN A 3 -7.08 -18.35 -28.45
N ILE A 4 -6.45 -18.45 -27.27
CA ILE A 4 -6.24 -17.29 -26.38
C ILE A 4 -5.59 -16.12 -27.12
N LYS A 5 -4.74 -16.43 -28.12
CA LYS A 5 -4.11 -15.47 -29.04
C LYS A 5 -5.11 -14.48 -29.64
N ASP A 6 -6.26 -14.96 -30.11
CA ASP A 6 -7.28 -14.15 -30.78
C ASP A 6 -7.92 -13.15 -29.81
N SER A 7 -7.91 -13.45 -28.51
CA SER A 7 -8.46 -12.59 -27.46
C SER A 7 -7.48 -11.53 -26.92
N LEU A 8 -6.20 -11.59 -27.29
CA LEU A 8 -5.18 -10.66 -26.77
C LEU A 8 -5.20 -9.31 -27.50
N GLY A 9 -5.84 -9.22 -28.67
CA GLY A 9 -5.80 -8.01 -29.49
C GLY A 9 -4.39 -7.61 -29.93
N LEU A 10 -3.52 -8.60 -30.16
CA LEU A 10 -2.14 -8.47 -30.63
C LEU A 10 -1.97 -9.14 -32.00
N GLU A 11 -1.02 -8.66 -32.79
CA GLU A 11 -0.73 -9.18 -34.13
C GLU A 11 0.41 -10.21 -34.10
N ASN A 12 0.28 -11.29 -34.88
CA ASN A 12 1.32 -12.32 -35.12
C ASN A 12 2.01 -12.83 -33.84
N VAL A 13 1.24 -13.04 -32.76
CA VAL A 13 1.77 -13.52 -31.49
C VAL A 13 2.44 -14.89 -31.67
N GLY A 14 3.69 -14.99 -31.21
CA GLY A 14 4.48 -16.21 -31.16
C GLY A 14 3.92 -17.20 -30.13
N THR A 15 4.74 -17.71 -29.24
CA THR A 15 4.28 -18.58 -28.15
C THR A 15 3.56 -17.76 -27.08
N VAL A 16 2.42 -18.26 -26.61
CA VAL A 16 1.73 -17.71 -25.43
C VAL A 16 2.03 -18.59 -24.23
N PHE A 17 2.81 -18.06 -23.30
CA PHE A 17 3.13 -18.68 -22.02
C PHE A 17 2.06 -18.28 -20.99
N ARG A 18 0.95 -19.04 -20.94
CA ARG A 18 -0.18 -18.74 -20.05
C ARG A 18 0.02 -19.38 -18.67
N ASN A 19 0.03 -18.57 -17.60
CA ASN A 19 0.16 -19.02 -16.20
C ASN A 19 1.25 -20.09 -16.02
N SER A 20 2.44 -19.83 -16.61
CA SER A 20 3.55 -20.78 -16.59
C SER A 20 4.05 -21.09 -15.19
N ASP A 21 4.63 -22.28 -15.03
CA ASP A 21 5.28 -22.72 -13.80
C ASP A 21 6.41 -21.77 -13.36
N ILE A 22 6.56 -21.60 -12.04
CA ILE A 22 7.55 -20.68 -11.45
C ILE A 22 8.98 -21.08 -11.82
N ASP A 23 9.31 -22.38 -11.88
CA ASP A 23 10.65 -22.84 -12.24
C ASP A 23 10.98 -22.47 -13.69
N PHE A 24 10.00 -22.61 -14.59
CA PHE A 24 10.15 -22.16 -15.98
C PHE A 24 10.39 -20.65 -16.06
N LEU A 25 9.64 -19.84 -15.31
CA LEU A 25 9.79 -18.38 -15.33
C LEU A 25 11.16 -17.94 -14.78
N ILE A 26 11.62 -18.57 -13.71
CA ILE A 26 12.95 -18.34 -13.13
C ILE A 26 14.04 -18.68 -14.15
N ASP A 27 14.01 -19.89 -14.72
CA ASP A 27 15.00 -20.34 -15.70
C ASP A 27 15.00 -19.45 -16.96
N PHE A 28 13.82 -19.04 -17.41
CA PHE A 28 13.68 -18.14 -18.56
C PHE A 28 14.28 -16.77 -18.27
N ALA A 29 14.00 -16.19 -17.10
CA ALA A 29 14.52 -14.88 -16.70
C ALA A 29 16.05 -14.91 -16.56
N VAL A 30 16.61 -15.96 -15.95
CA VAL A 30 18.07 -16.12 -15.82
C VAL A 30 18.73 -16.26 -17.19
N LYS A 31 18.14 -17.07 -18.08
CA LYS A 31 18.71 -17.34 -19.40
C LYS A 31 18.61 -16.16 -20.38
N ASN A 32 17.49 -15.43 -20.36
CA ASN A 32 17.16 -14.49 -21.43
C ASN A 32 17.06 -13.02 -20.98
N GLU A 33 16.98 -12.74 -19.68
CA GLU A 33 16.65 -11.40 -19.15
C GLU A 33 17.73 -10.83 -18.25
N GLY A 34 18.82 -11.56 -18.04
CA GLY A 34 19.95 -11.13 -17.20
C GLY A 34 19.66 -11.21 -15.70
N ALA A 35 18.58 -11.89 -15.29
CA ALA A 35 18.30 -12.15 -13.88
C ALA A 35 19.35 -13.08 -13.27
N LYS A 36 19.54 -12.98 -11.95
CA LYS A 36 20.49 -13.79 -11.18
C LYS A 36 19.79 -14.56 -10.08
N ILE A 37 20.47 -15.52 -9.47
CA ILE A 37 19.96 -16.25 -8.30
C ILE A 37 20.81 -15.87 -7.09
N SER A 38 20.14 -15.54 -5.99
CA SER A 38 20.78 -15.25 -4.70
C SER A 38 21.22 -16.53 -4.00
N SER A 39 22.03 -16.40 -2.94
CA SER A 39 22.47 -17.52 -2.11
C SER A 39 21.32 -18.27 -1.42
N THR A 40 20.15 -17.65 -1.29
CA THR A 40 18.93 -18.28 -0.75
C THR A 40 18.04 -18.92 -1.83
N GLY A 41 18.43 -18.82 -3.09
CA GLY A 41 17.66 -19.33 -4.23
C GLY A 41 16.60 -18.38 -4.76
N ALA A 42 16.43 -17.19 -4.18
CA ALA A 42 15.52 -16.17 -4.72
C ALA A 42 16.07 -15.55 -6.01
N LEU A 43 15.17 -15.22 -6.95
CA LEU A 43 15.50 -14.52 -8.20
C LEU A 43 15.89 -13.07 -7.87
N MET A 44 16.94 -12.55 -8.49
CA MET A 44 17.39 -11.16 -8.36
C MET A 44 17.25 -10.45 -9.70
N ILE A 45 16.56 -9.30 -9.71
CA ILE A 45 16.33 -8.47 -10.89
C ILE A 45 16.69 -7.01 -10.61
N ASP A 46 16.99 -6.27 -11.68
CA ASP A 46 17.19 -4.83 -11.65
C ASP A 46 16.18 -4.15 -12.58
N THR A 47 15.52 -3.09 -12.10
CA THR A 47 14.53 -2.31 -12.87
C THR A 47 15.10 -1.03 -13.46
N GLY A 48 16.43 -0.93 -13.50
CA GLY A 48 17.15 0.21 -14.07
C GLY A 48 16.92 1.49 -13.27
N ILE A 49 16.62 2.58 -13.97
CA ILE A 49 16.40 3.90 -13.34
C ILE A 49 15.07 3.98 -12.57
N PHE A 50 14.11 3.11 -12.89
CA PHE A 50 12.78 3.10 -12.28
C PHE A 50 12.78 2.19 -11.06
N THR A 51 13.36 2.67 -9.96
CA THR A 51 13.44 1.95 -8.67
C THR A 51 12.27 2.24 -7.74
N GLY A 52 11.20 2.83 -8.28
CA GLY A 52 10.00 3.23 -7.56
C GLY A 52 8.89 3.64 -8.54
N ARG A 53 7.75 4.03 -7.99
CA ARG A 53 6.61 4.50 -8.80
C ARG A 53 6.92 5.80 -9.52
N SER A 54 6.15 6.06 -10.59
CA SER A 54 6.15 7.32 -11.34
C SER A 54 4.79 8.03 -11.24
N PRO A 55 4.42 8.65 -10.09
CA PRO A 55 3.07 9.20 -9.90
C PRO A 55 2.64 10.28 -10.89
N LYS A 56 3.60 11.00 -11.48
CA LYS A 56 3.31 12.05 -12.47
C LYS A 56 3.02 11.50 -13.87
N ASP A 57 3.33 10.23 -14.10
CA ASP A 57 3.10 9.51 -15.35
C ASP A 57 1.88 8.58 -15.28
N LYS A 58 1.08 8.70 -14.20
CA LYS A 58 -0.20 8.01 -14.01
C LYS A 58 -1.36 8.86 -14.54
N PHE A 59 -2.19 8.28 -15.41
CA PHE A 59 -3.33 8.96 -16.03
C PHE A 59 -4.59 8.09 -16.07
N PHE A 60 -5.75 8.75 -16.06
CA PHE A 60 -7.03 8.15 -16.44
C PHE A 60 -7.53 8.80 -17.73
N VAL A 61 -8.13 7.99 -18.61
CA VAL A 61 -8.77 8.51 -19.82
C VAL A 61 -9.94 9.41 -19.42
N ASN A 62 -9.96 10.63 -19.95
CA ASN A 62 -11.02 11.60 -19.71
C ASN A 62 -12.25 11.24 -20.54
N GLN A 63 -13.09 10.36 -20.02
CA GLN A 63 -14.25 9.80 -20.69
C GLN A 63 -15.43 9.63 -19.72
N ASP A 64 -16.65 9.83 -20.22
CA ASP A 64 -17.88 9.54 -19.48
C ASP A 64 -18.25 8.05 -19.63
N PRO A 65 -18.86 7.44 -18.60
CA PRO A 65 -19.40 8.06 -17.40
C PRO A 65 -18.42 8.13 -16.21
N SER A 66 -17.18 7.65 -16.32
CA SER A 66 -16.27 7.59 -15.15
C SER A 66 -15.86 8.97 -14.65
N ASN A 67 -15.83 9.99 -15.53
CA ASN A 67 -15.49 11.37 -15.20
C ASN A 67 -16.26 11.94 -14.00
N LYS A 68 -17.51 11.53 -13.76
CA LYS A 68 -18.32 12.03 -12.63
C LYS A 68 -17.84 11.53 -11.26
N TYR A 69 -17.08 10.43 -11.25
CA TYR A 69 -16.63 9.76 -10.03
C TYR A 69 -15.16 10.04 -9.73
N ILE A 70 -14.33 10.17 -10.79
CA ILE A 70 -12.90 10.40 -10.63
C ILE A 70 -12.65 11.80 -10.05
N ALA A 71 -11.94 11.85 -8.92
CA ALA A 71 -11.41 13.08 -8.32
C ALA A 71 -10.20 13.57 -9.12
N TRP A 72 -10.49 14.31 -10.19
CA TRP A 72 -9.48 14.89 -11.07
C TRP A 72 -8.56 15.88 -10.35
N GLY A 73 -7.25 15.79 -10.63
CA GLY A 73 -6.24 16.66 -10.04
C GLY A 73 -4.83 16.15 -10.29
N ASP A 74 -3.88 16.57 -9.45
CA ASP A 74 -2.48 16.18 -9.60
C ASP A 74 -2.21 14.69 -9.41
N ILE A 75 -3.09 14.01 -8.66
CA ILE A 75 -3.04 12.57 -8.39
C ILE A 75 -3.68 11.76 -9.51
N ASN A 76 -4.89 12.16 -9.94
CA ASN A 76 -5.62 11.52 -11.03
C ASN A 76 -5.62 12.48 -12.22
N ARG A 77 -4.60 12.34 -13.08
CA ARG A 77 -4.41 13.21 -14.25
C ARG A 77 -5.24 12.71 -15.42
N LYS A 78 -5.74 13.64 -16.22
CA LYS A 78 -6.50 13.36 -17.44
C LYS A 78 -5.54 13.06 -18.60
N VAL A 79 -5.94 12.13 -19.45
CA VAL A 79 -5.42 12.00 -20.82
C VAL A 79 -6.60 11.93 -21.79
N SER A 80 -6.46 12.46 -23.01
CA SER A 80 -7.52 12.37 -24.01
C SER A 80 -7.66 10.93 -24.54
N LYS A 81 -8.84 10.60 -25.05
CA LYS A 81 -9.09 9.29 -25.67
C LYS A 81 -8.16 9.04 -26.86
N ASP A 82 -7.97 10.03 -27.72
CA ASP A 82 -7.10 9.93 -28.90
C ASP A 82 -5.65 9.61 -28.53
N VAL A 83 -5.11 10.27 -27.49
CA VAL A 83 -3.75 9.99 -26.98
C VAL A 83 -3.68 8.58 -26.39
N TYR A 84 -4.69 8.16 -25.62
CA TYR A 84 -4.75 6.78 -25.14
C TYR A 84 -4.79 5.76 -26.28
N GLU A 85 -5.57 5.99 -27.33
CA GLU A 85 -5.68 5.08 -28.48
C GLU A 85 -4.34 4.96 -29.24
N ASP A 86 -3.60 6.06 -29.39
CA ASP A 86 -2.25 6.03 -30.00
C ASP A 86 -1.23 5.27 -29.12
N LEU A 87 -1.27 5.48 -27.81
CA LEU A 87 -0.39 4.76 -26.88
C LEU A 87 -0.77 3.30 -26.69
N LEU A 88 -2.05 2.96 -26.78
CA LEU A 88 -2.53 1.58 -26.81
C LEU A 88 -2.01 0.86 -28.05
N LYS A 89 -2.07 1.52 -29.22
CA LYS A 89 -1.48 1.00 -30.47
C LYS A 89 0.03 0.81 -30.33
N THR A 90 0.73 1.77 -29.73
CA THR A 90 2.18 1.69 -29.47
C THR A 90 2.51 0.52 -28.53
N SER A 91 1.77 0.36 -27.44
CA SER A 91 1.90 -0.74 -26.48
C SER A 91 1.65 -2.10 -27.13
N LYS A 92 0.56 -2.23 -27.90
CA LYS A 92 0.23 -3.48 -28.60
C LYS A 92 1.22 -3.80 -29.69
N LYS A 93 1.73 -2.81 -30.43
CA LYS A 93 2.80 -3.01 -31.41
C LYS A 93 4.07 -3.53 -30.74
N GLN A 94 4.41 -3.01 -29.55
CA GLN A 94 5.54 -3.49 -28.78
C GLN A 94 5.39 -4.97 -28.39
N LEU A 95 4.19 -5.42 -28.04
CA LEU A 95 3.92 -6.81 -27.64
C LEU A 95 3.65 -7.78 -28.80
N SER A 96 3.34 -7.25 -30.00
CA SER A 96 3.07 -8.03 -31.20
C SER A 96 4.36 -8.61 -31.82
N ASN A 97 4.23 -9.68 -32.62
CA ASN A 97 5.35 -10.40 -33.25
C ASN A 97 6.38 -10.99 -32.26
N LYS A 98 5.95 -11.27 -31.02
CA LYS A 98 6.80 -11.81 -29.94
C LYS A 98 6.12 -12.99 -29.26
N ASP A 99 6.93 -13.75 -28.53
CA ASP A 99 6.41 -14.57 -27.45
C ASP A 99 5.94 -13.68 -26.31
N VAL A 100 4.82 -14.03 -25.68
CA VAL A 100 4.23 -13.24 -24.58
C VAL A 100 3.86 -14.14 -23.41
N PHE A 101 3.95 -13.56 -22.22
CA PHE A 101 3.43 -14.17 -21.00
C PHE A 101 2.04 -13.62 -20.73
N VAL A 102 1.08 -14.52 -20.51
CA VAL A 102 -0.28 -14.16 -20.13
C VAL A 102 -0.54 -14.71 -18.74
N THR A 103 -0.73 -13.82 -17.78
CA THR A 103 -0.93 -14.20 -16.38
C THR A 103 -2.34 -13.81 -15.97
N ASP A 104 -3.23 -14.81 -15.92
CA ASP A 104 -4.60 -14.66 -15.44
C ASP A 104 -4.65 -14.87 -13.92
N VAL A 105 -5.13 -13.87 -13.19
CA VAL A 105 -5.15 -13.86 -11.71
C VAL A 105 -6.44 -13.25 -11.16
N TYR A 106 -6.71 -13.50 -9.89
CA TYR A 106 -7.73 -12.77 -9.13
C TYR A 106 -7.09 -11.72 -8.23
N CYS A 107 -7.73 -10.56 -8.15
CA CYS A 107 -7.51 -9.57 -7.11
C CYS A 107 -8.71 -9.60 -6.16
N GLY A 108 -8.49 -9.96 -4.90
CA GLY A 108 -9.53 -10.16 -3.88
C GLY A 108 -9.77 -11.63 -3.57
N SER A 109 -9.58 -12.01 -2.29
CA SER A 109 -9.89 -13.36 -1.78
C SER A 109 -11.37 -13.56 -1.43
N SER A 110 -12.17 -12.49 -1.35
CA SER A 110 -13.63 -12.58 -1.25
C SER A 110 -14.26 -12.84 -2.62
N LEU A 111 -14.97 -13.95 -2.77
CA LEU A 111 -15.60 -14.33 -4.04
C LEU A 111 -16.64 -13.32 -4.54
N ASP A 112 -17.30 -12.59 -3.63
CA ASP A 112 -18.34 -11.60 -3.96
C ASP A 112 -17.74 -10.27 -4.42
N SER A 113 -16.44 -10.09 -4.23
CA SER A 113 -15.74 -8.81 -4.39
C SER A 113 -14.50 -8.91 -5.26
N ARG A 114 -14.07 -10.12 -5.62
CA ARG A 114 -12.88 -10.34 -6.45
C ARG A 114 -13.07 -9.80 -7.86
N ARG A 115 -11.95 -9.49 -8.51
CA ARG A 115 -11.87 -9.12 -9.93
C ARG A 115 -10.91 -10.04 -10.65
N ALA A 116 -11.31 -10.52 -11.81
CA ALA A 116 -10.46 -11.28 -12.72
C ALA A 116 -9.58 -10.30 -13.49
N VAL A 117 -8.26 -10.40 -13.33
CA VAL A 117 -7.29 -9.52 -14.01
C VAL A 117 -6.40 -10.35 -14.92
N ARG A 118 -6.27 -9.92 -16.17
CA ARG A 118 -5.33 -10.49 -17.14
C ARG A 118 -4.17 -9.53 -17.33
N PHE A 119 -2.96 -10.04 -17.14
CA PHE A 119 -1.74 -9.32 -17.50
C PHE A 119 -1.16 -9.91 -18.78
N ILE A 120 -0.68 -9.03 -19.66
CA ILE A 120 0.04 -9.40 -20.89
C ILE A 120 1.40 -8.72 -20.83
N THR A 121 2.47 -9.51 -20.76
CA THR A 121 3.85 -9.02 -20.64
C THR A 121 4.76 -9.70 -21.67
N GLU A 122 5.92 -9.09 -21.93
CA GLU A 122 6.98 -9.68 -22.76
C GLU A 122 8.23 -10.06 -21.93
N VAL A 123 8.08 -10.17 -20.62
CA VAL A 123 9.15 -10.39 -19.65
C VAL A 123 8.69 -11.42 -18.61
N ALA A 124 9.46 -12.49 -18.45
CA ALA A 124 9.18 -13.64 -17.59
C ALA A 124 9.18 -13.27 -16.11
N TRP A 125 10.16 -12.49 -15.65
CA TRP A 125 10.18 -12.09 -14.24
C TRP A 125 8.96 -11.23 -13.87
N GLN A 126 8.40 -10.46 -14.81
CA GLN A 126 7.16 -9.71 -14.57
C GLN A 126 5.98 -10.65 -14.37
N ALA A 127 5.89 -11.71 -15.18
CA ALA A 127 4.87 -12.75 -14.99
C ALA A 127 5.04 -13.46 -13.64
N HIS A 128 6.28 -13.74 -13.21
CA HIS A 128 6.58 -14.30 -11.89
C HIS A 128 6.15 -13.34 -10.78
N PHE A 129 6.47 -12.04 -10.89
CA PHE A 129 6.02 -11.02 -9.93
C PHE A 129 4.49 -11.00 -9.81
N ILE A 130 3.77 -11.02 -10.93
CA ILE A 130 2.29 -11.06 -10.93
C ILE A 130 1.79 -12.32 -10.21
N GLN A 131 2.43 -13.47 -10.44
CA GLN A 131 2.07 -14.71 -9.75
C GLN A 131 2.35 -14.69 -8.25
N ASN A 132 3.39 -13.98 -7.82
CA ASN A 132 3.64 -13.75 -6.39
C ASN A 132 2.58 -12.82 -5.79
N MET A 133 2.20 -11.76 -6.49
CA MET A 133 1.38 -10.69 -5.89
C MET A 133 -0.12 -10.95 -5.90
N PHE A 134 -0.65 -11.74 -6.83
CA PHE A 134 -2.09 -11.93 -6.97
C PHE A 134 -2.50 -13.38 -6.74
N ILE A 135 -3.79 -13.60 -6.58
CA ILE A 135 -4.33 -14.92 -6.25
C ILE A 135 -4.40 -15.75 -7.54
N ILE A 136 -3.68 -16.86 -7.56
CA ILE A 136 -3.65 -17.78 -8.70
C ILE A 136 -4.98 -18.54 -8.80
N PRO A 137 -5.67 -18.51 -9.95
CA PRO A 137 -6.88 -19.30 -10.16
C PRO A 137 -6.54 -20.79 -10.17
N THR A 138 -7.48 -21.62 -9.73
CA THR A 138 -7.37 -23.06 -9.90
C THR A 138 -7.39 -23.45 -11.39
N LYS A 139 -6.95 -24.68 -11.71
CA LYS A 139 -6.98 -25.17 -13.11
C LYS A 139 -8.38 -25.08 -13.73
N GLU A 140 -9.42 -25.39 -12.97
CA GLU A 140 -10.83 -25.30 -13.41
C GLU A 140 -11.27 -23.85 -13.62
N GLU A 141 -10.87 -22.93 -12.75
CA GLU A 141 -11.14 -21.50 -12.93
C GLU A 141 -10.42 -20.92 -14.16
N LEU A 142 -9.21 -21.39 -14.46
CA LEU A 142 -8.45 -20.97 -15.65
C LEU A 142 -9.11 -21.37 -16.97
N GLU A 143 -9.78 -22.52 -17.02
CA GLU A 143 -10.51 -22.99 -18.21
C GLU A 143 -11.64 -22.04 -18.62
N ASN A 144 -12.29 -21.43 -17.64
CA ASN A 144 -13.43 -20.53 -17.82
C ASN A 144 -13.10 -19.07 -17.49
N PHE A 145 -11.81 -18.73 -17.37
CA PHE A 145 -11.38 -17.40 -16.95
C PHE A 145 -11.76 -16.33 -17.97
N LYS A 146 -12.51 -15.34 -17.51
CA LYS A 146 -12.86 -14.13 -18.26
C LYS A 146 -12.35 -12.93 -17.49
N PRO A 147 -11.42 -12.12 -18.05
CA PRO A 147 -10.92 -10.95 -17.35
C PRO A 147 -12.00 -9.87 -17.24
N ASP A 148 -12.14 -9.32 -16.05
CA ASP A 148 -12.86 -8.07 -15.79
C ASP A 148 -11.98 -6.87 -16.18
N PHE A 149 -10.64 -7.01 -16.10
CA PHE A 149 -9.68 -5.96 -16.43
C PHE A 149 -8.43 -6.54 -17.10
N THR A 150 -7.89 -5.86 -18.12
CA THR A 150 -6.68 -6.31 -18.83
C THR A 150 -5.58 -5.25 -18.79
N ILE A 151 -4.37 -5.67 -18.45
CA ILE A 151 -3.19 -4.79 -18.37
C ILE A 151 -2.17 -5.23 -19.42
N TYR A 152 -1.84 -4.34 -20.35
CA TYR A 152 -0.74 -4.51 -21.29
C TYR A 152 0.51 -3.85 -20.71
N ASN A 153 1.46 -4.67 -20.24
CA ASN A 153 2.74 -4.17 -19.78
C ASN A 153 3.77 -4.21 -20.91
N ALA A 154 3.90 -3.08 -21.59
CA ALA A 154 4.83 -2.85 -22.69
C ALA A 154 6.04 -2.02 -22.22
N CYS A 155 6.62 -2.33 -21.04
CA CYS A 155 7.69 -1.56 -20.40
C CYS A 155 8.90 -1.22 -21.28
N LYS A 156 9.13 -1.96 -22.37
CA LYS A 156 10.21 -1.73 -23.34
C LYS A 156 9.91 -0.66 -24.39
N THR A 157 8.69 -0.13 -24.45
CA THR A 157 8.34 1.00 -25.32
C THR A 157 8.18 2.28 -24.51
N VAL A 158 8.20 3.43 -25.18
CA VAL A 158 8.02 4.77 -24.60
C VAL A 158 7.18 5.62 -25.55
N ASP A 159 6.63 6.72 -25.04
CA ASP A 159 6.00 7.75 -25.87
C ASP A 159 7.02 8.79 -26.35
N MET A 160 7.49 8.64 -27.60
CA MET A 160 8.41 9.61 -28.21
C MET A 160 7.74 10.97 -28.51
N SER A 161 6.42 11.03 -28.46
CA SER A 161 5.58 12.20 -28.73
C SER A 161 5.00 12.84 -27.46
N TYR A 162 5.52 12.47 -26.28
CA TYR A 162 4.95 12.84 -24.99
C TYR A 162 4.71 14.35 -24.80
N VAL A 163 5.60 15.19 -25.35
CA VAL A 163 5.46 16.66 -25.31
C VAL A 163 4.21 17.10 -26.07
N SER A 164 3.98 16.59 -27.27
CA SER A 164 2.77 16.90 -28.06
C SER A 164 1.51 16.27 -27.49
N HIS A 165 1.63 15.13 -26.80
CA HIS A 165 0.54 14.50 -26.07
C HIS A 165 0.22 15.20 -24.73
N GLY A 166 1.04 16.17 -24.31
CA GLY A 166 0.86 16.89 -23.05
C GLY A 166 1.13 16.05 -21.81
N LEU A 167 1.91 14.97 -21.94
CA LEU A 167 2.29 14.10 -20.83
C LEU A 167 3.49 14.66 -20.06
N HIS A 168 3.75 14.12 -18.88
CA HIS A 168 4.85 14.55 -18.03
C HIS A 168 6.22 14.11 -18.58
N SER A 169 6.31 12.87 -19.06
CA SER A 169 7.52 12.26 -19.62
C SER A 169 7.15 11.21 -20.69
N GLU A 170 8.17 10.55 -21.25
CA GLU A 170 7.99 9.43 -22.20
C GLU A 170 7.42 8.15 -21.56
N VAL A 171 7.37 8.10 -20.22
CA VAL A 171 6.76 7.01 -19.44
C VAL A 171 5.26 7.26 -19.31
N TYR A 172 4.47 6.17 -19.30
CA TYR A 172 3.03 6.28 -19.08
C TYR A 172 2.46 5.05 -18.38
N VAL A 173 1.51 5.31 -17.48
CA VAL A 173 0.65 4.31 -16.84
C VAL A 173 -0.78 4.83 -16.97
N ILE A 174 -1.52 4.33 -17.96
CA ILE A 174 -2.84 4.87 -18.33
C ILE A 174 -3.93 3.85 -18.07
N PHE A 175 -4.99 4.28 -17.38
CA PHE A 175 -6.18 3.49 -17.09
C PHE A 175 -7.36 4.00 -17.93
N ASN A 176 -7.98 3.09 -18.69
CA ASN A 176 -9.26 3.31 -19.36
C ASN A 176 -10.33 2.51 -18.63
N VAL A 177 -11.19 3.22 -17.89
CA VAL A 177 -12.24 2.63 -17.05
C VAL A 177 -13.34 2.02 -17.93
N GLU A 178 -13.71 2.71 -19.00
CA GLU A 178 -14.80 2.31 -19.90
C GLU A 178 -14.47 1.06 -20.70
N GLU A 179 -13.21 0.90 -21.12
CA GLU A 179 -12.74 -0.28 -21.85
C GLU A 179 -12.20 -1.39 -20.94
N ASN A 180 -12.16 -1.15 -19.62
CA ASN A 180 -11.58 -2.03 -18.62
C ASN A 180 -10.13 -2.47 -18.96
N GLN A 181 -9.30 -1.49 -19.34
CA GLN A 181 -7.93 -1.73 -19.75
C GLN A 181 -6.95 -0.77 -19.08
N ALA A 182 -5.70 -1.20 -18.92
CA ALA A 182 -4.59 -0.32 -18.65
C ALA A 182 -3.38 -0.65 -19.53
N ILE A 183 -2.54 0.36 -19.75
CA ILE A 183 -1.27 0.25 -20.46
C ILE A 183 -0.13 0.81 -19.62
N ILE A 184 1.00 0.11 -19.62
CA ILE A 184 2.24 0.52 -18.94
C ILE A 184 3.35 0.57 -19.99
N GLY A 185 4.00 1.72 -20.13
CA GLY A 185 5.15 1.94 -21.01
C GLY A 185 6.30 2.66 -20.31
N GLY A 186 7.52 2.30 -20.65
CA GLY A 186 8.77 2.94 -20.24
C GLY A 186 9.30 2.51 -18.87
N THR A 187 8.41 2.30 -17.91
CA THR A 187 8.80 1.89 -16.55
C THR A 187 8.87 0.37 -16.40
N TRP A 188 9.95 -0.10 -15.79
CA TRP A 188 10.16 -1.51 -15.43
C TRP A 188 9.81 -1.81 -13.99
N TYR A 189 9.44 -0.81 -13.19
CA TYR A 189 9.17 -0.99 -11.77
C TYR A 189 7.98 -1.92 -11.55
N ALA A 190 8.19 -3.03 -10.82
CA ALA A 190 7.17 -4.07 -10.64
C ALA A 190 5.90 -3.52 -9.94
N GLY A 191 6.09 -2.57 -9.02
CA GLY A 191 5.00 -2.00 -8.24
C GLY A 191 3.93 -1.26 -9.05
N GLU A 192 4.18 -0.88 -10.32
CA GLU A 192 3.12 -0.30 -11.17
C GLU A 192 2.05 -1.34 -11.53
N MET A 193 2.42 -2.61 -11.71
CA MET A 193 1.46 -3.70 -11.96
C MET A 193 0.56 -3.94 -10.73
N LYS A 194 1.16 -3.95 -9.53
CA LYS A 194 0.44 -4.08 -8.24
C LYS A 194 -0.49 -2.89 -8.02
N LYS A 195 0.07 -1.68 -7.97
CA LYS A 195 -0.67 -0.46 -7.58
C LYS A 195 -1.65 0.04 -8.64
N GLY A 196 -1.48 -0.39 -9.90
CA GLY A 196 -2.49 -0.16 -10.92
C GLY A 196 -3.78 -0.91 -10.64
N VAL A 197 -3.71 -2.20 -10.31
CA VAL A 197 -4.89 -2.97 -9.91
C VAL A 197 -5.47 -2.43 -8.60
N PHE A 198 -4.63 -2.08 -7.63
CA PHE A 198 -5.11 -1.45 -6.39
C PHE A 198 -5.89 -0.17 -6.66
N SER A 199 -5.42 0.69 -7.57
CA SER A 199 -6.14 1.90 -7.97
C SER A 199 -7.52 1.57 -8.52
N MET A 200 -7.64 0.52 -9.34
CA MET A 200 -8.94 0.11 -9.86
C MET A 200 -9.85 -0.53 -8.81
N MET A 201 -9.31 -1.29 -7.84
CA MET A 201 -10.08 -1.76 -6.68
C MET A 201 -10.60 -0.57 -5.84
N ASN A 202 -9.80 0.50 -5.71
CA ASN A 202 -10.21 1.76 -5.10
C ASN A 202 -11.27 2.52 -5.92
N TYR A 203 -11.43 2.22 -7.21
CA TYR A 203 -12.53 2.76 -8.02
C TYR A 203 -13.81 1.93 -7.88
N TRP A 204 -13.73 0.61 -8.08
CA TRP A 204 -14.93 -0.24 -8.15
C TRP A 204 -15.60 -0.45 -6.80
N LEU A 205 -14.84 -0.81 -5.77
CA LEU A 205 -15.43 -1.26 -4.51
C LEU A 205 -16.23 -0.18 -3.77
N PRO A 206 -15.79 1.09 -3.67
CA PRO A 206 -16.59 2.12 -3.02
C PRO A 206 -17.93 2.38 -3.72
N LEU A 207 -17.95 2.29 -5.06
CA LEU A 207 -19.17 2.43 -5.85
C LEU A 207 -20.15 1.27 -5.62
N GLU A 208 -19.66 0.15 -5.08
CA GLU A 208 -20.43 -1.01 -4.64
C GLU A 208 -20.69 -1.01 -3.11
N GLY A 209 -20.36 0.07 -2.40
CA GLY A 209 -20.55 0.17 -0.95
C GLY A 209 -19.55 -0.64 -0.11
N LYS A 210 -18.44 -1.09 -0.70
CA LYS A 210 -17.38 -1.87 -0.05
C LYS A 210 -16.16 -0.98 0.16
N LEU A 211 -15.47 -1.13 1.29
CA LEU A 211 -14.35 -0.26 1.64
C LEU A 211 -13.00 -0.90 1.22
N PRO A 212 -12.32 -0.40 0.17
CA PRO A 212 -10.92 -0.71 -0.09
C PRO A 212 -10.01 0.05 0.87
N MET A 213 -8.91 -0.57 1.28
CA MET A 213 -8.07 -0.12 2.38
C MET A 213 -6.60 -0.36 2.05
N HIS A 214 -5.76 0.66 2.30
CA HIS A 214 -4.30 0.55 2.25
C HIS A 214 -3.78 0.30 3.67
N CYS A 215 -3.84 -0.95 4.09
CA CYS A 215 -3.49 -1.40 5.43
C CYS A 215 -2.89 -2.80 5.39
N SER A 216 -2.21 -3.18 6.46
CA SER A 216 -2.00 -4.60 6.75
C SER A 216 -3.13 -5.11 7.63
N ALA A 217 -3.36 -6.43 7.63
CA ALA A 217 -4.37 -7.05 8.48
C ALA A 217 -3.88 -8.39 9.03
N ASN A 218 -4.28 -8.71 10.25
CA ASN A 218 -4.05 -10.03 10.86
C ASN A 218 -5.28 -10.47 11.68
N ILE A 219 -5.31 -11.76 12.02
CA ILE A 219 -6.38 -12.39 12.78
C ILE A 219 -5.84 -13.15 13.99
N GLY A 220 -6.44 -12.93 15.15
CA GLY A 220 -6.11 -13.67 16.36
C GLY A 220 -6.72 -15.07 16.36
N LYS A 221 -6.30 -15.88 17.34
CA LYS A 221 -6.78 -17.28 17.49
C LYS A 221 -8.29 -17.37 17.73
N ASP A 222 -8.88 -16.31 18.32
CA ASP A 222 -10.31 -16.21 18.58
C ASP A 222 -11.10 -15.62 17.40
N GLY A 223 -10.45 -15.39 16.26
CA GLY A 223 -11.06 -14.85 15.04
C GLY A 223 -11.22 -13.33 15.03
N ASP A 224 -10.62 -12.62 15.99
CA ASP A 224 -10.63 -11.17 16.06
C ASP A 224 -9.69 -10.57 14.99
N THR A 225 -10.25 -9.87 14.01
CA THR A 225 -9.45 -9.20 12.96
C THR A 225 -8.97 -7.83 13.44
N ALA A 226 -7.73 -7.46 13.09
CA ALA A 226 -7.19 -6.12 13.29
C ALA A 226 -6.64 -5.54 11.98
N LEU A 227 -6.82 -4.22 11.79
CA LEU A 227 -6.32 -3.47 10.63
C LEU A 227 -5.26 -2.46 11.08
N PHE A 228 -4.15 -2.37 10.34
CA PHE A 228 -3.08 -1.41 10.61
C PHE A 228 -2.84 -0.54 9.38
N PHE A 229 -3.34 0.69 9.43
CA PHE A 229 -3.06 1.71 8.42
C PHE A 229 -1.80 2.48 8.77
N GLY A 230 -1.12 3.00 7.76
CA GLY A 230 0.11 3.76 7.95
C GLY A 230 0.87 3.92 6.66
N LEU A 231 1.71 4.96 6.58
CA LEU A 231 2.58 5.18 5.42
C LEU A 231 3.85 4.32 5.51
N SER A 232 4.66 4.32 4.45
CA SER A 232 5.94 3.60 4.45
C SER A 232 6.81 4.05 5.64
N GLY A 233 7.42 3.10 6.35
CA GLY A 233 8.30 3.37 7.50
C GLY A 233 7.60 3.62 8.84
N THR A 234 6.27 3.53 8.90
CA THR A 234 5.47 3.64 10.14
C THR A 234 5.31 2.32 10.90
N GLY A 235 5.86 1.21 10.39
CA GLY A 235 5.84 -0.09 11.06
C GLY A 235 4.64 -0.99 10.75
N LYS A 236 3.85 -0.72 9.69
CA LYS A 236 2.73 -1.60 9.27
C LYS A 236 3.12 -3.07 9.20
N THR A 237 4.13 -3.39 8.38
CA THR A 237 4.59 -4.78 8.15
C THR A 237 5.08 -5.39 9.46
N THR A 238 6.02 -4.72 10.14
CA THR A 238 6.60 -5.19 11.41
C THR A 238 5.57 -5.42 12.53
N LEU A 239 4.48 -4.65 12.58
CA LEU A 239 3.44 -4.75 13.61
C LEU A 239 2.29 -5.70 13.23
N SER A 240 2.11 -6.00 11.94
CA SER A 240 1.13 -7.00 11.49
C SER A 240 1.67 -8.42 11.52
N THR A 241 2.99 -8.60 11.36
CA THR A 241 3.72 -9.86 11.58
C THR A 241 3.92 -10.09 13.08
N ASP A 242 2.85 -10.54 13.73
CA ASP A 242 2.86 -10.96 15.14
C ASP A 242 2.85 -12.49 15.22
N PRO A 243 3.75 -13.15 15.96
CA PRO A 243 3.80 -14.60 16.06
C PRO A 243 2.52 -15.24 16.66
N ASN A 244 1.65 -14.45 17.29
CA ASN A 244 0.40 -14.94 17.89
C ASN A 244 -0.83 -14.70 17.01
N ARG A 245 -0.67 -14.04 15.84
CA ARG A 245 -1.78 -13.65 14.97
C ARG A 245 -1.44 -13.98 13.53
N ALA A 246 -2.33 -14.68 12.85
CA ALA A 246 -2.08 -15.08 11.48
C ALA A 246 -2.23 -13.87 10.54
N LEU A 247 -1.25 -13.65 9.67
CA LEU A 247 -1.27 -12.58 8.67
C LEU A 247 -2.40 -12.81 7.66
N ILE A 248 -3.29 -11.85 7.47
CA ILE A 248 -4.29 -11.86 6.37
C ILE A 248 -3.65 -11.32 5.10
N GLY A 249 -2.87 -10.23 5.21
CA GLY A 249 -2.10 -9.61 4.13
C GLY A 249 -1.36 -8.36 4.63
N ASP A 250 -0.37 -7.88 3.88
CA ASP A 250 0.57 -6.83 4.33
C ASP A 250 0.22 -5.40 3.88
N ASP A 251 -0.64 -5.22 2.86
CA ASP A 251 -0.74 -3.90 2.22
C ASP A 251 -2.13 -3.50 1.67
N GLU A 252 -2.90 -4.42 1.09
CA GLU A 252 -4.15 -4.09 0.39
C GLU A 252 -5.32 -5.00 0.78
N HIS A 253 -6.37 -4.42 1.37
CA HIS A 253 -7.56 -5.18 1.80
C HIS A 253 -8.85 -4.53 1.37
N GLY A 254 -9.92 -5.32 1.29
CA GLY A 254 -11.28 -4.84 1.23
C GLY A 254 -12.05 -5.21 2.49
N TRP A 255 -13.07 -4.42 2.80
CA TRP A 255 -14.07 -4.72 3.83
C TRP A 255 -15.45 -4.70 3.18
N ASP A 256 -15.99 -5.89 2.94
CA ASP A 256 -17.33 -6.10 2.40
C ASP A 256 -18.32 -6.52 3.51
N ASP A 257 -19.44 -7.13 3.13
CA ASP A 257 -20.49 -7.53 4.07
C ASP A 257 -20.13 -8.81 4.85
N LYS A 258 -19.11 -9.55 4.41
CA LYS A 258 -18.65 -10.79 5.07
C LYS A 258 -17.47 -10.54 5.99
N GLY A 259 -16.69 -9.49 5.76
CA GLY A 259 -15.53 -9.16 6.58
C GLY A 259 -14.39 -8.54 5.80
N VAL A 260 -13.18 -8.74 6.32
CA VAL A 260 -11.93 -8.27 5.72
C VAL A 260 -11.37 -9.34 4.80
N PHE A 261 -10.89 -8.95 3.63
CA PHE A 261 -10.26 -9.85 2.68
C PHE A 261 -9.05 -9.22 2.02
N ASN A 262 -7.98 -10.00 1.85
CA ASN A 262 -6.79 -9.56 1.13
C ASN A 262 -7.11 -9.40 -0.35
N PHE A 263 -6.59 -8.36 -0.99
CA PHE A 263 -6.61 -8.23 -2.45
C PHE A 263 -5.56 -9.11 -3.12
N GLU A 264 -4.49 -9.41 -2.38
CA GLU A 264 -3.26 -9.97 -2.91
C GLU A 264 -3.13 -11.47 -2.59
N GLY A 265 -2.24 -12.15 -3.32
CA GLY A 265 -1.81 -13.53 -3.07
C GLY A 265 -0.41 -13.63 -2.46
N GLY A 266 0.22 -12.49 -2.16
CA GLY A 266 1.57 -12.42 -1.60
C GLY A 266 1.89 -11.05 -1.04
N CYS A 267 3.17 -10.81 -0.78
CA CYS A 267 3.66 -9.60 -0.15
C CYS A 267 4.77 -8.95 -0.97
N TYR A 268 4.93 -7.63 -0.82
CA TYR A 268 5.95 -6.85 -1.53
C TYR A 268 6.74 -5.97 -0.56
N ALA A 269 7.50 -6.63 0.31
CA ALA A 269 8.19 -6.02 1.43
C ALA A 269 9.39 -5.18 0.97
N LYS A 270 9.70 -4.12 1.74
CA LYS A 270 11.00 -3.44 1.66
C LYS A 270 12.05 -4.30 2.36
N VAL A 271 13.26 -4.35 1.80
CA VAL A 271 14.36 -5.14 2.38
C VAL A 271 15.62 -4.33 2.68
N ILE A 272 15.56 -3.01 2.56
CA ILE A 272 16.68 -2.15 2.98
C ILE A 272 16.83 -2.23 4.52
N ASN A 273 18.04 -2.50 4.97
CA ASN A 273 18.39 -2.79 6.36
C ASN A 273 17.58 -3.94 6.97
N LEU A 274 17.14 -4.91 6.16
CA LEU A 274 16.44 -6.10 6.66
C LEU A 274 17.35 -6.85 7.64
N ASP A 275 16.79 -7.15 8.81
CA ASP A 275 17.50 -7.77 9.92
C ASP A 275 16.76 -9.05 10.34
N PRO A 276 17.42 -10.23 10.35
CA PRO A 276 16.77 -11.49 10.69
C PRO A 276 16.29 -11.56 12.15
N ASP A 277 16.89 -10.80 13.06
CA ASP A 277 16.47 -10.79 14.47
C ASP A 277 15.19 -9.96 14.67
N SER A 278 15.06 -8.85 13.93
CA SER A 278 13.92 -7.93 14.00
C SER A 278 12.73 -8.35 13.13
N GLU A 279 13.00 -8.94 11.95
CA GLU A 279 12.01 -9.30 10.93
C GLU A 279 12.21 -10.75 10.40
N PRO A 280 12.22 -11.76 11.30
CA PRO A 280 12.56 -13.15 10.94
C PRO A 280 11.63 -13.77 9.90
N GLU A 281 10.33 -13.43 9.93
CA GLU A 281 9.34 -13.96 9.00
C GLU A 281 9.59 -13.49 7.56
N ILE A 282 9.90 -12.20 7.39
CA ILE A 282 10.23 -11.62 6.08
C ILE A 282 11.55 -12.19 5.58
N PHE A 283 12.56 -12.29 6.45
CA PHE A 283 13.86 -12.87 6.10
C PHE A 283 13.73 -14.35 5.66
N GLY A 284 12.95 -15.15 6.38
CA GLY A 284 12.67 -16.55 6.05
C GLY A 284 11.86 -16.74 4.76
N ALA A 285 11.08 -15.73 4.37
CA ALA A 285 10.34 -15.73 3.10
C ALA A 285 11.24 -15.54 1.86
N ILE A 286 12.49 -15.10 2.03
CA ILE A 286 13.43 -14.89 0.92
C ILE A 286 14.12 -16.20 0.55
N ARG A 287 13.44 -16.99 -0.27
CA ARG A 287 13.90 -18.29 -0.79
C ARG A 287 13.45 -18.47 -2.24
N LYS A 288 13.76 -19.61 -2.87
CA LYS A 288 13.24 -19.96 -4.22
C LYS A 288 11.73 -19.67 -4.32
N GLY A 289 11.34 -18.98 -5.38
CA GLY A 289 9.98 -18.45 -5.58
C GLY A 289 9.82 -16.97 -5.20
N ALA A 290 10.73 -16.40 -4.40
CA ALA A 290 10.79 -14.96 -4.17
C ALA A 290 11.56 -14.24 -5.29
N ILE A 291 11.26 -12.95 -5.48
CA ILE A 291 12.00 -12.04 -6.36
C ILE A 291 12.52 -10.87 -5.53
N LEU A 292 13.83 -10.72 -5.44
CA LEU A 292 14.53 -9.55 -4.94
C LEU A 292 14.72 -8.54 -6.07
N GLU A 293 14.30 -7.30 -5.83
CA GLU A 293 14.34 -6.21 -6.79
C GLU A 293 15.32 -5.13 -6.32
N ASN A 294 16.28 -4.80 -7.20
CA ASN A 294 17.29 -3.75 -7.03
C ASN A 294 18.24 -3.93 -5.83
N VAL A 295 18.38 -5.15 -5.30
CA VAL A 295 19.36 -5.44 -4.23
C VAL A 295 20.78 -5.50 -4.78
N VAL A 296 21.77 -5.32 -3.91
CA VAL A 296 23.18 -5.56 -4.22
C VAL A 296 23.59 -6.89 -3.59
N ALA A 297 24.33 -7.69 -4.34
CA ALA A 297 24.84 -8.98 -3.89
C ALA A 297 26.28 -9.18 -4.36
N ASP A 298 27.03 -9.99 -3.62
CA ASP A 298 28.39 -10.40 -3.99
C ASP A 298 28.40 -11.42 -5.15
N GLU A 299 29.60 -11.88 -5.53
CA GLU A 299 29.78 -12.87 -6.61
C GLU A 299 29.14 -14.24 -6.30
N ASN A 300 28.90 -14.54 -5.02
CA ASN A 300 28.25 -15.78 -4.56
C ASN A 300 26.73 -15.61 -4.41
N GLY A 301 26.18 -14.43 -4.74
CA GLY A 301 24.77 -14.11 -4.60
C GLY A 301 24.33 -13.80 -3.17
N VAL A 302 25.26 -13.58 -2.24
CA VAL A 302 24.93 -13.12 -0.88
C VAL A 302 24.52 -11.66 -0.92
N VAL A 303 23.28 -11.37 -0.52
CA VAL A 303 22.70 -10.03 -0.58
C VAL A 303 23.21 -9.16 0.58
N ASP A 304 23.64 -7.94 0.26
CA ASP A 304 23.88 -6.89 1.25
C ASP A 304 22.62 -6.02 1.38
N TYR A 305 21.82 -6.29 2.39
CA TYR A 305 20.59 -5.54 2.67
C TYR A 305 20.84 -4.10 3.13
N ASN A 306 22.07 -3.74 3.53
CA ASN A 306 22.41 -2.37 3.93
C ASN A 306 22.86 -1.51 2.74
N ASP A 307 23.17 -2.13 1.60
CA ASP A 307 23.64 -1.41 0.42
C ASP A 307 22.47 -0.74 -0.33
N LYS A 308 22.48 0.60 -0.28
CA LYS A 308 21.52 1.48 -0.97
C LYS A 308 22.10 2.18 -2.21
N SER A 309 23.24 1.72 -2.72
CA SER A 309 23.91 2.32 -3.88
C SER A 309 23.03 2.35 -5.13
N LYS A 310 22.14 1.36 -5.29
CA LYS A 310 21.09 1.35 -6.32
C LYS A 310 19.88 2.19 -5.89
N THR A 311 19.32 1.92 -4.72
CA THR A 311 18.12 2.59 -4.19
C THR A 311 17.90 2.29 -2.70
N GLU A 312 17.21 3.17 -1.97
CA GLU A 312 16.66 2.86 -0.63
C GLU A 312 15.30 2.14 -0.70
N ASN A 313 14.76 1.93 -1.90
CA ASN A 313 13.53 1.18 -2.12
C ASN A 313 13.81 -0.22 -2.68
N THR A 314 14.81 -0.92 -2.11
CA THR A 314 15.01 -2.35 -2.40
C THR A 314 13.81 -3.15 -1.90
N ARG A 315 13.39 -4.14 -2.68
CA ARG A 315 12.16 -4.89 -2.43
C ARG A 315 12.37 -6.38 -2.55
N VAL A 316 11.45 -7.12 -1.95
CA VAL A 316 11.23 -8.54 -2.26
C VAL A 316 9.74 -8.78 -2.48
N SER A 317 9.40 -9.54 -3.53
CA SER A 317 8.06 -10.13 -3.69
C SER A 317 8.12 -11.62 -3.40
N TYR A 318 7.11 -12.15 -2.72
CA TYR A 318 6.96 -13.58 -2.47
C TYR A 318 5.47 -13.93 -2.31
N PRO A 319 5.06 -15.17 -2.66
CA PRO A 319 3.69 -15.63 -2.38
C PRO A 319 3.46 -15.70 -0.87
N ILE A 320 2.22 -15.50 -0.42
CA ILE A 320 1.92 -15.37 1.01
C ILE A 320 2.28 -16.63 1.81
N ASP A 321 2.25 -17.79 1.16
CA ASP A 321 2.62 -19.10 1.68
C ASP A 321 4.10 -19.19 2.13
N HIS A 322 4.93 -18.20 1.78
CA HIS A 322 6.28 -18.06 2.33
C HIS A 322 6.28 -17.60 3.80
N ILE A 323 5.21 -16.96 4.26
CA ILE A 323 4.99 -16.63 5.67
C ILE A 323 4.28 -17.81 6.32
N GLU A 324 4.93 -18.49 7.26
CA GLU A 324 4.35 -19.70 7.88
C GLU A 324 3.04 -19.41 8.64
N ASN A 325 3.00 -18.29 9.37
CA ASN A 325 1.85 -17.88 10.17
C ASN A 325 0.93 -16.94 9.38
N HIS A 326 0.37 -17.40 8.26
CA HIS A 326 -0.64 -16.68 7.48
C HIS A 326 -2.03 -17.32 7.63
N ALA A 327 -3.08 -16.54 7.39
CA ALA A 327 -4.45 -17.02 7.35
C ALA A 327 -4.70 -17.73 6.00
N PRO A 328 -5.01 -19.05 5.98
CA PRO A 328 -5.07 -19.80 4.72
C PRO A 328 -6.08 -19.27 3.70
N THR A 329 -7.16 -18.63 4.18
CA THR A 329 -8.19 -18.04 3.32
C THR A 329 -7.91 -16.61 2.92
N MET A 330 -6.84 -16.00 3.44
CA MET A 330 -6.51 -14.57 3.31
C MET A 330 -7.70 -13.64 3.65
N ARG A 331 -8.53 -14.09 4.59
CA ARG A 331 -9.80 -13.46 4.99
C ARG A 331 -9.95 -13.52 6.50
N GLY A 332 -10.62 -12.52 7.06
CA GLY A 332 -11.02 -12.48 8.45
C GLY A 332 -12.44 -11.93 8.59
N GLY A 333 -13.02 -12.04 9.79
CA GLY A 333 -14.29 -11.41 10.11
C GLY A 333 -14.20 -9.88 10.13
N HIS A 334 -15.29 -9.21 10.50
CA HIS A 334 -15.27 -7.76 10.72
C HIS A 334 -14.22 -7.39 11.79
N PRO A 335 -13.44 -6.32 11.56
CA PRO A 335 -12.37 -5.92 12.46
C PRO A 335 -12.93 -5.53 13.83
N LYS A 336 -12.23 -5.95 14.88
CA LYS A 336 -12.48 -5.47 16.25
C LYS A 336 -11.72 -4.19 16.55
N ASN A 337 -10.55 -4.04 15.93
CA ASN A 337 -9.64 -2.93 16.14
C ASN A 337 -9.11 -2.40 14.80
N ILE A 338 -9.08 -1.08 14.66
CA ILE A 338 -8.39 -0.34 13.60
C ILE A 338 -7.31 0.50 14.25
N ILE A 339 -6.09 0.39 13.74
CA ILE A 339 -4.92 1.10 14.23
C ILE A 339 -4.39 1.99 13.12
N PHE A 340 -4.32 3.30 13.39
CA PHE A 340 -3.66 4.28 12.54
C PHE A 340 -2.24 4.52 13.06
N LEU A 341 -1.25 4.13 12.28
CA LEU A 341 0.16 4.32 12.59
C LEU A 341 0.66 5.63 11.98
N CYS A 342 1.30 6.45 12.80
CA CYS A 342 2.01 7.65 12.35
C CYS A 342 3.43 7.66 12.91
N ALA A 343 4.41 8.13 12.14
CA ALA A 343 5.74 8.43 12.66
C ALA A 343 5.85 9.94 12.92
N ASP A 344 5.36 10.41 14.06
CA ASP A 344 5.41 11.83 14.41
C ASP A 344 6.83 12.25 14.82
N ALA A 345 7.54 12.93 13.91
CA ALA A 345 8.88 13.46 14.17
C ALA A 345 8.89 14.81 14.89
N PHE A 346 7.72 15.40 15.17
CA PHE A 346 7.59 16.59 16.00
C PHE A 346 7.55 16.25 17.49
N GLY A 347 7.32 14.98 17.86
CA GLY A 347 7.34 14.52 19.25
C GLY A 347 6.12 14.95 20.06
N VAL A 348 4.98 15.18 19.40
CA VAL A 348 3.75 15.77 19.96
C VAL A 348 2.71 14.70 20.29
N LEU A 349 2.49 13.74 19.39
CA LEU A 349 1.40 12.77 19.50
C LEU A 349 1.70 11.70 20.55
N PRO A 350 0.68 11.25 21.32
CA PRO A 350 0.85 10.23 22.35
C PRO A 350 1.23 8.87 21.76
N PRO A 351 1.87 8.00 22.55
CA PRO A 351 2.14 6.61 22.14
C PRO A 351 0.92 5.88 21.61
N VAL A 352 -0.24 6.12 22.24
CA VAL A 352 -1.53 5.57 21.83
C VAL A 352 -2.64 6.51 22.28
N ALA A 353 -3.67 6.68 21.43
CA ALA A 353 -4.91 7.35 21.77
C ALA A 353 -6.11 6.60 21.20
N LYS A 354 -7.20 6.54 21.96
CA LYS A 354 -8.50 6.05 21.48
C LYS A 354 -9.21 7.18 20.73
N LEU A 355 -9.77 6.85 19.57
CA LEU A 355 -10.51 7.77 18.72
C LEU A 355 -12.00 7.43 18.79
N ASN A 356 -12.84 8.47 18.83
CA ASN A 356 -14.25 8.29 18.46
C ASN A 356 -14.40 8.19 16.93
N LYS A 357 -15.60 7.85 16.43
CA LYS A 357 -15.86 7.73 14.99
C LYS A 357 -15.45 8.97 14.21
N GLN A 358 -15.86 10.16 14.65
CA GLN A 358 -15.60 11.39 13.92
C GLN A 358 -14.11 11.71 13.85
N GLN A 359 -13.37 11.45 14.94
CA GLN A 359 -11.91 11.53 14.96
C GLN A 359 -11.30 10.48 14.04
N ALA A 360 -11.80 9.24 14.04
CA ALA A 360 -11.33 8.20 13.13
C ALA A 360 -11.44 8.66 11.66
N MET A 361 -12.58 9.22 11.25
CA MET A 361 -12.77 9.77 9.91
C MET A 361 -11.80 10.94 9.62
N TYR A 362 -11.62 11.86 10.59
CA TYR A 362 -10.69 13.00 10.45
C TYR A 362 -9.23 12.55 10.29
N TYR A 363 -8.74 11.65 11.14
CA TYR A 363 -7.36 11.17 11.09
C TYR A 363 -7.12 10.22 9.91
N PHE A 364 -8.15 9.50 9.46
CA PHE A 364 -8.10 8.72 8.23
C PHE A 364 -7.96 9.62 7.00
N LEU A 365 -8.78 10.67 6.89
CA LEU A 365 -8.68 11.67 5.82
C LEU A 365 -7.35 12.42 5.85
N SER A 366 -6.83 12.69 7.04
CA SER A 366 -5.53 13.36 7.20
C SER A 366 -4.37 12.46 6.76
N GLY A 367 -4.37 11.19 7.19
CA GLY A 367 -3.33 10.22 6.86
C GLY A 367 -1.92 10.72 7.14
N TYR A 368 -1.71 11.22 8.35
CA TYR A 368 -0.50 11.93 8.76
C TYR A 368 0.68 11.00 9.07
N THR A 369 1.87 11.41 8.64
CA THR A 369 3.17 10.96 9.16
C THR A 369 4.17 12.11 9.04
N ALA A 370 5.38 11.96 9.55
CA ALA A 370 6.49 12.86 9.23
C ALA A 370 7.60 12.14 8.48
N LYS A 371 8.25 12.85 7.57
CA LYS A 371 9.55 12.48 6.99
C LYS A 371 10.66 13.11 7.82
N VAL A 372 11.75 12.39 8.01
CA VAL A 372 12.90 12.86 8.80
C VAL A 372 14.13 13.12 7.94
N ALA A 373 15.01 13.99 8.44
CA ALA A 373 16.23 14.37 7.75
C ALA A 373 17.11 13.14 7.44
N GLY A 374 17.65 13.09 6.22
CA GLY A 374 18.52 12.00 5.77
C GLY A 374 17.81 10.77 5.16
N THR A 375 16.47 10.73 5.15
CA THR A 375 15.68 9.67 4.48
C THR A 375 15.24 10.03 3.06
N GLU A 376 15.34 11.30 2.68
CA GLU A 376 15.15 11.78 1.30
C GLU A 376 16.12 12.94 1.01
N ARG A 377 16.56 13.09 -0.25
CA ARG A 377 17.46 14.19 -0.66
C ARG A 377 16.84 15.56 -0.35
N GLY A 378 17.57 16.39 0.40
CA GLY A 378 17.21 17.79 0.66
C GLY A 378 16.38 18.04 1.92
N ILE A 379 16.05 17.01 2.71
CA ILE A 379 15.35 17.18 3.99
C ILE A 379 16.37 17.38 5.13
N THR A 380 16.37 18.55 5.75
CA THR A 380 17.22 18.91 6.90
C THR A 380 16.45 19.00 8.22
N GLU A 381 15.13 19.20 8.17
CA GLU A 381 14.21 19.25 9.31
C GLU A 381 13.01 18.33 9.08
N PRO A 382 12.28 17.89 10.13
CA PRO A 382 11.06 17.11 9.97
C PRO A 382 10.01 17.80 9.10
N ILE A 383 9.49 17.08 8.10
CA ILE A 383 8.43 17.56 7.23
C ILE A 383 7.17 16.72 7.45
N ALA A 384 6.09 17.38 7.85
CA ALA A 384 4.77 16.75 7.92
C ALA A 384 4.32 16.31 6.52
N THR A 385 3.85 15.07 6.42
CA THR A 385 3.28 14.51 5.20
C THR A 385 1.87 14.03 5.51
N PHE A 386 0.92 14.50 4.71
CA PHE A 386 -0.48 14.10 4.80
C PHE A 386 -0.84 13.37 3.52
N SER A 387 -1.27 12.12 3.64
CA SER A 387 -1.69 11.30 2.50
C SER A 387 -3.02 10.68 2.84
N SER A 388 -4.09 11.25 2.29
CA SER A 388 -5.46 10.82 2.54
C SER A 388 -5.67 9.33 2.52
N CYS A 389 -6.46 8.84 3.48
CA CYS A 389 -6.78 7.43 3.67
C CYS A 389 -5.53 6.55 3.80
N PHE A 390 -4.41 7.15 4.22
CA PHE A 390 -3.06 6.58 4.22
C PHE A 390 -2.59 6.06 2.85
N GLY A 391 -3.19 6.51 1.74
CA GLY A 391 -2.97 5.95 0.40
C GLY A 391 -3.36 6.85 -0.77
N GLU A 392 -3.26 8.18 -0.62
CA GLU A 392 -3.80 9.19 -1.56
C GLU A 392 -3.44 8.92 -3.03
N ALA A 393 -2.20 8.48 -3.28
CA ALA A 393 -1.71 8.21 -4.64
C ALA A 393 -2.50 7.13 -5.40
N PHE A 394 -3.32 6.35 -4.71
CA PHE A 394 -4.07 5.22 -5.23
C PHE A 394 -5.57 5.44 -5.22
N LEU A 395 -6.07 6.61 -4.81
CA LEU A 395 -7.50 6.89 -4.68
C LEU A 395 -8.03 7.59 -5.95
N PRO A 396 -8.83 6.92 -6.80
CA PRO A 396 -9.41 7.57 -7.96
C PRO A 396 -10.60 8.45 -7.58
N LEU A 397 -11.37 8.07 -6.55
CA LEU A 397 -12.50 8.85 -6.03
C LEU A 397 -12.07 9.91 -5.01
N ASN A 398 -12.98 10.81 -4.65
CA ASN A 398 -12.74 11.80 -3.59
C ASN A 398 -12.47 11.08 -2.25
N PRO A 399 -11.43 11.46 -1.48
CA PRO A 399 -11.13 10.88 -0.18
C PRO A 399 -12.32 10.77 0.80
N THR A 400 -13.27 11.72 0.74
CA THR A 400 -14.46 11.73 1.59
C THR A 400 -15.33 10.48 1.41
N VAL A 401 -15.42 9.93 0.19
CA VAL A 401 -16.17 8.69 -0.10
C VAL A 401 -15.67 7.51 0.75
N TYR A 402 -14.35 7.34 0.84
CA TYR A 402 -13.75 6.26 1.62
C TYR A 402 -13.91 6.50 3.13
N ALA A 403 -13.81 7.75 3.57
CA ALA A 403 -13.97 8.12 4.97
C ALA A 403 -15.40 7.91 5.47
N GLU A 404 -16.41 8.21 4.65
CA GLU A 404 -17.82 7.95 4.96
C GLU A 404 -18.10 6.45 5.03
N LEU A 405 -17.56 5.66 4.09
CA LEU A 405 -17.66 4.19 4.14
C LEU A 405 -17.01 3.62 5.40
N LEU A 406 -15.83 4.12 5.78
CA LEU A 406 -15.18 3.75 7.04
C LEU A 406 -16.06 4.10 8.25
N GLY A 407 -16.61 5.32 8.31
CA GLY A 407 -17.50 5.75 9.38
C GLY A 407 -18.73 4.85 9.54
N LYS A 408 -19.37 4.50 8.43
CA LYS A 408 -20.51 3.58 8.39
C LYS A 408 -20.14 2.20 8.91
N LYS A 409 -19.05 1.62 8.42
CA LYS A 409 -18.57 0.29 8.84
C LYS A 409 -18.14 0.26 10.32
N ILE A 410 -17.59 1.35 10.85
CA ILE A 410 -17.26 1.48 12.29
C ILE A 410 -18.51 1.35 13.16
N ASP A 411 -19.58 2.08 12.83
CA ASP A 411 -20.84 2.05 13.59
C ASP A 411 -21.54 0.69 13.45
N GLU A 412 -21.63 0.16 12.23
CA GLU A 412 -22.31 -1.12 11.94
C GLU A 412 -21.70 -2.29 12.72
N HIS A 413 -20.37 -2.27 12.92
CA HIS A 413 -19.64 -3.39 13.50
C HIS A 413 -19.04 -3.08 14.90
N ASN A 414 -19.34 -1.90 15.46
CA ASN A 414 -18.85 -1.44 16.77
C ASN A 414 -17.32 -1.55 16.91
N VAL A 415 -16.60 -1.01 15.94
CA VAL A 415 -15.14 -1.17 15.83
C VAL A 415 -14.40 -0.13 16.67
N ASN A 416 -13.40 -0.56 17.44
CA ASN A 416 -12.53 0.37 18.16
C ASN A 416 -11.46 0.94 17.22
N VAL A 417 -11.20 2.24 17.31
CA VAL A 417 -10.17 2.89 16.48
C VAL A 417 -9.14 3.57 17.38
N PHE A 418 -7.86 3.39 17.05
CA PHE A 418 -6.73 3.93 17.79
C PHE A 418 -5.75 4.66 16.87
N LEU A 419 -5.14 5.72 17.38
CA LEU A 419 -3.97 6.38 16.79
C LEU A 419 -2.74 5.97 17.59
N VAL A 420 -1.71 5.45 16.92
CA VAL A 420 -0.47 4.98 17.55
C VAL A 420 0.72 5.72 16.94
N ASN A 421 1.45 6.43 17.78
CA ASN A 421 2.70 7.06 17.38
C ASN A 421 3.83 6.02 17.42
N THR A 422 4.50 5.85 16.29
CA THR A 422 5.70 5.01 16.10
C THR A 422 6.96 5.85 15.83
N GLY A 423 6.78 7.17 15.90
CA GLY A 423 7.78 8.21 15.67
C GLY A 423 8.51 8.56 16.95
N TRP A 424 8.57 9.85 17.27
CA TRP A 424 9.41 10.39 18.34
C TRP A 424 8.60 10.81 19.55
N THR A 425 9.29 10.88 20.69
CA THR A 425 8.83 11.46 21.95
C THR A 425 10.01 12.09 22.70
N GLY A 426 9.74 12.89 23.72
CA GLY A 426 10.76 13.61 24.51
C GLY A 426 11.40 14.81 23.80
N GLY A 427 10.85 15.25 22.68
CA GLY A 427 11.37 16.32 21.84
C GLY A 427 11.14 16.04 20.36
N PRO A 428 11.37 17.03 19.48
CA PRO A 428 11.36 16.80 18.03
C PRO A 428 12.55 15.93 17.62
N TYR A 429 12.55 15.44 16.38
CA TYR A 429 13.71 14.76 15.80
C TYR A 429 15.01 15.57 16.00
N GLY A 430 16.08 14.89 16.38
CA GLY A 430 17.37 15.50 16.73
C GLY A 430 17.53 15.82 18.22
N VAL A 431 16.43 15.97 18.97
CA VAL A 431 16.43 16.17 20.43
C VAL A 431 15.78 14.98 21.14
N GLY A 432 14.56 14.63 20.72
CA GLY A 432 13.81 13.49 21.21
C GLY A 432 14.35 12.16 20.68
N LYS A 433 13.73 11.06 21.12
CA LYS A 433 14.08 9.70 20.70
C LYS A 433 12.90 9.04 20.03
N ARG A 434 13.19 8.19 19.05
CA ARG A 434 12.15 7.33 18.45
C ARG A 434 11.60 6.42 19.56
N MET A 435 10.29 6.23 19.56
CA MET A 435 9.63 5.32 20.49
C MET A 435 10.22 3.93 20.36
N SER A 436 10.51 3.30 21.49
CA SER A 436 11.09 1.96 21.49
C SER A 436 10.07 0.97 20.92
N ILE A 437 10.56 0.02 20.12
CA ILE A 437 9.70 -1.05 19.57
C ILE A 437 8.98 -1.82 20.68
N LYS A 438 9.61 -1.96 21.86
CA LYS A 438 9.01 -2.54 23.05
C LYS A 438 7.76 -1.78 23.51
N ASN A 439 7.82 -0.45 23.60
CA ASN A 439 6.67 0.36 24.00
C ASN A 439 5.57 0.30 22.94
N THR A 440 5.93 0.39 21.65
CA THR A 440 4.96 0.28 20.55
C THR A 440 4.25 -1.08 20.58
N ARG A 441 4.98 -2.19 20.72
CA ARG A 441 4.39 -3.53 20.84
C ARG A 441 3.52 -3.66 22.09
N ALA A 442 3.89 -3.06 23.21
CA ALA A 442 3.04 -3.04 24.41
C ALA A 442 1.72 -2.29 24.17
N CYS A 443 1.74 -1.15 23.45
CA CYS A 443 0.53 -0.45 23.03
C CYS A 443 -0.34 -1.30 22.11
N ILE A 444 0.26 -1.92 21.09
CA ILE A 444 -0.45 -2.79 20.15
C ILE A 444 -1.07 -3.99 20.87
N ASN A 445 -0.32 -4.68 21.73
CA ASN A 445 -0.82 -5.82 22.49
C ASN A 445 -2.00 -5.43 23.36
N ALA A 446 -1.92 -4.29 24.06
CA ALA A 446 -3.03 -3.83 24.90
C ALA A 446 -4.29 -3.46 24.11
N ILE A 447 -4.15 -3.03 22.85
CA ILE A 447 -5.28 -2.83 21.92
C ILE A 447 -5.88 -4.18 21.53
N LEU A 448 -5.03 -5.13 21.12
CA LEU A 448 -5.45 -6.41 20.56
C LEU A 448 -6.05 -7.34 21.62
N ASP A 449 -5.48 -7.39 22.82
CA ASP A 449 -6.01 -8.17 23.96
C ASP A 449 -7.14 -7.45 24.72
N GLY A 450 -7.42 -6.19 24.38
CA GLY A 450 -8.48 -5.38 24.95
C GLY A 450 -8.19 -4.76 26.31
N SER A 451 -7.04 -5.06 26.94
CA SER A 451 -6.66 -4.56 28.28
C SER A 451 -6.52 -3.04 28.34
N ILE A 452 -6.34 -2.36 27.20
CA ILE A 452 -6.36 -0.89 27.14
C ILE A 452 -7.70 -0.30 27.62
N ASN A 453 -8.80 -1.05 27.51
CA ASN A 453 -10.12 -0.59 27.93
C ASN A 453 -10.31 -0.57 29.46
N ASP A 454 -9.42 -1.22 30.21
CA ASP A 454 -9.41 -1.19 31.69
C ASP A 454 -8.77 0.09 32.24
N SER A 455 -8.15 0.92 31.38
CA SER A 455 -7.51 2.17 31.76
C SER A 455 -8.51 3.31 31.87
N GLU A 456 -8.30 4.20 32.83
CA GLU A 456 -8.94 5.53 32.78
C GLU A 456 -8.30 6.37 31.66
N PHE A 457 -9.11 7.08 30.89
CA PHE A 457 -8.65 7.96 29.82
C PHE A 457 -8.67 9.43 30.24
N GLN A 458 -7.71 10.19 29.73
CA GLN A 458 -7.65 11.65 29.83
C GLN A 458 -7.57 12.28 28.44
N ASN A 459 -8.17 13.46 28.27
CA ASN A 459 -8.14 14.15 26.99
C ASN A 459 -6.89 15.02 26.85
N MET A 460 -6.18 14.86 25.74
CA MET A 460 -5.12 15.77 25.32
C MET A 460 -5.72 17.08 24.81
N THR A 461 -5.34 18.21 25.41
CA THR A 461 -5.78 19.54 24.93
C THR A 461 -5.37 19.80 23.48
N ILE A 462 -6.09 20.67 22.77
CA ILE A 462 -5.99 21.00 21.33
C ILE A 462 -6.48 19.85 20.44
N PHE A 463 -5.95 18.64 20.58
CA PHE A 463 -6.31 17.50 19.72
C PHE A 463 -7.55 16.73 20.21
N ASN A 464 -7.91 16.89 21.48
CA ASN A 464 -8.99 16.15 22.15
C ASN A 464 -8.86 14.62 22.05
N LEU A 465 -7.63 14.11 21.99
CA LEU A 465 -7.33 12.68 21.91
C LEU A 465 -7.46 12.02 23.29
N GLN A 466 -8.10 10.85 23.37
CA GLN A 466 -8.23 10.11 24.62
C GLN A 466 -6.98 9.25 24.86
N ILE A 467 -6.16 9.65 25.83
CA ILE A 467 -4.90 8.97 26.20
C ILE A 467 -5.16 8.11 27.45
N PRO A 468 -4.73 6.84 27.48
CA PRO A 468 -4.81 6.03 28.70
C PRO A 468 -3.86 6.59 29.78
N LYS A 469 -4.32 6.68 31.03
CA LYS A 469 -3.48 7.11 32.17
C LYS A 469 -2.42 6.08 32.53
N THR A 470 -2.72 4.80 32.34
CA THR A 470 -1.80 3.68 32.60
C THR A 470 -1.92 2.64 31.50
N LEU A 471 -0.82 1.97 31.17
CA LEU A 471 -0.82 0.86 30.24
C LEU A 471 0.25 -0.15 30.65
N LYS A 472 -0.12 -1.42 30.79
CA LYS A 472 0.81 -2.46 31.23
C LYS A 472 2.00 -2.56 30.26
N GLY A 473 3.21 -2.52 30.79
CA GLY A 473 4.44 -2.63 30.00
C GLY A 473 4.92 -1.33 29.35
N VAL A 474 4.20 -0.21 29.52
CA VAL A 474 4.63 1.13 29.11
C VAL A 474 4.77 2.01 30.35
N ASP A 475 5.85 2.77 30.43
CA ASP A 475 6.02 3.78 31.48
C ASP A 475 4.94 4.85 31.35
N THR A 476 4.17 5.06 32.42
CA THR A 476 3.12 6.09 32.51
C THR A 476 3.62 7.47 32.11
N HIS A 477 4.88 7.79 32.41
CA HIS A 477 5.48 9.07 32.05
C HIS A 477 5.53 9.29 30.53
N VAL A 478 5.69 8.22 29.75
CA VAL A 478 5.76 8.27 28.28
C VAL A 478 4.38 8.40 27.62
N LEU A 479 3.32 7.94 28.29
CA LEU A 479 1.94 8.01 27.76
C LEU A 479 1.46 9.45 27.55
N THR A 480 1.98 10.40 28.32
CA THR A 480 1.70 11.83 28.16
C THR A 480 2.95 12.54 27.62
N PRO A 481 3.05 12.79 26.30
CA PRO A 481 4.26 13.31 25.67
C PRO A 481 4.80 14.59 26.33
N ARG A 482 3.92 15.48 26.80
CA ARG A 482 4.31 16.71 27.52
C ARG A 482 5.27 16.45 28.68
N TYR A 483 5.16 15.32 29.37
CA TYR A 483 6.00 14.99 30.52
C TYR A 483 7.39 14.53 30.11
N THR A 484 7.54 13.99 28.90
CA THR A 484 8.82 13.51 28.38
C THR A 484 9.73 14.63 27.87
N TRP A 485 9.18 15.82 27.61
CA TRP A 485 9.95 16.97 27.14
C TRP A 485 10.66 17.65 28.31
N SER A 486 11.93 18.02 28.10
CA SER A 486 12.70 18.78 29.09
C SER A 486 12.10 20.16 29.39
N ASP A 487 11.53 20.81 28.36
CA ASP A 487 10.76 22.05 28.49
C ASP A 487 9.31 21.83 28.03
N PRO A 488 8.34 21.80 28.97
CA PRO A 488 6.93 21.65 28.64
C PRO A 488 6.35 22.81 27.80
N LEU A 489 6.96 24.00 27.82
CA LEU A 489 6.52 25.13 26.99
C LEU A 489 6.92 24.93 25.52
N GLU A 490 8.08 24.34 25.25
CA GLU A 490 8.48 23.98 23.90
C GLU A 490 7.59 22.88 23.32
N TYR A 491 7.15 21.93 24.17
CA TYR A 491 6.12 20.97 23.78
C TYR A 491 4.81 21.68 23.39
N ASP A 492 4.35 22.64 24.20
CA ASP A 492 3.10 23.34 23.93
C ASP A 492 3.16 24.15 22.62
N LYS A 493 4.32 24.72 22.27
CA LYS A 493 4.57 25.35 20.96
C LYS A 493 4.53 24.34 19.81
N ALA A 494 5.24 23.21 19.94
CA ALA A 494 5.26 22.16 18.92
C ALA A 494 3.86 21.57 18.70
N LYS A 495 3.09 21.40 19.78
CA LYS A 495 1.70 20.93 19.75
C LYS A 495 0.78 21.88 18.97
N ARG A 496 0.87 23.20 19.21
CA ARG A 496 0.12 24.20 18.42
C ARG A 496 0.52 24.18 16.96
N LYS A 497 1.82 24.16 16.66
CA LYS A 497 2.35 24.09 15.28
C LYS A 497 1.84 22.86 14.52
N LEU A 498 1.86 21.68 15.15
CA LEU A 498 1.32 20.47 14.51
C LEU A 498 -0.20 20.57 14.29
N ALA A 499 -0.94 21.12 15.25
CA ALA A 499 -2.37 21.34 15.10
C ALA A 499 -2.70 22.29 13.93
N GLU A 500 -1.94 23.38 13.77
CA GLU A 500 -2.05 24.28 12.61
C GLU A 500 -1.84 23.54 11.29
N MET A 501 -0.85 22.66 11.20
CA MET A 501 -0.60 21.84 10.00
C MET A 501 -1.77 20.92 9.67
N TYR A 502 -2.38 20.27 10.68
CA TYR A 502 -3.58 19.47 10.50
C TYR A 502 -4.75 20.31 9.99
N ILE A 503 -5.02 21.45 10.62
CA ILE A 503 -6.10 22.37 10.24
C ILE A 503 -5.89 22.87 8.80
N GLU A 504 -4.68 23.27 8.43
CA GLU A 504 -4.36 23.75 7.09
C GLU A 504 -4.54 22.66 6.03
N ASN A 505 -3.98 21.46 6.26
CA ASN A 505 -4.15 20.34 5.35
C ASN A 505 -5.63 20.00 5.16
N PHE A 506 -6.43 20.08 6.23
CA PHE A 506 -7.82 19.62 6.18
C PHE A 506 -8.73 20.51 5.32
N LYS A 507 -8.34 21.75 5.02
CA LYS A 507 -9.12 22.67 4.17
C LYS A 507 -9.45 22.08 2.79
N LYS A 508 -8.62 21.18 2.25
CA LYS A 508 -8.85 20.56 0.93
C LYS A 508 -10.02 19.57 0.90
N TYR A 509 -10.53 19.13 2.06
CA TYR A 509 -11.71 18.26 2.16
C TYR A 509 -13.00 19.02 2.44
N LEU A 510 -12.92 20.34 2.63
CA LEU A 510 -14.08 21.19 2.85
C LEU A 510 -14.81 21.42 1.52
N THR A 511 -15.62 20.45 1.12
CA THR A 511 -16.49 20.55 -0.05
C THR A 511 -17.91 20.91 0.40
N LEU A 512 -18.60 21.75 -0.37
CA LEU A 512 -20.01 22.11 -0.13
C LEU A 512 -20.97 20.89 -0.18
N GLU A 513 -20.50 19.76 -0.71
CA GLU A 513 -21.27 18.55 -0.96
C GLU A 513 -21.13 17.48 0.15
N SER A 514 -20.28 17.69 1.16
CA SER A 514 -20.14 16.72 2.26
C SER A 514 -21.30 16.84 3.25
N GLU A 515 -22.03 15.74 3.51
CA GLU A 515 -23.06 15.69 4.56
C GLU A 515 -22.45 15.73 5.97
N TYR A 516 -21.15 15.38 6.09
CA TYR A 516 -20.43 15.35 7.36
C TYR A 516 -19.51 16.56 7.53
N ASP A 517 -19.66 17.26 8.65
CA ASP A 517 -18.64 18.21 9.13
C ASP A 517 -17.52 17.45 9.85
N PHE A 518 -16.49 17.08 9.09
CA PHE A 518 -15.31 16.43 9.64
C PHE A 518 -14.46 17.37 10.52
N THR A 519 -14.55 18.70 10.37
CA THR A 519 -13.65 19.64 11.05
C THR A 519 -13.87 19.70 12.54
N ALA A 520 -15.11 19.45 12.99
CA ALA A 520 -15.45 19.44 14.41
C ALA A 520 -14.63 18.42 15.22
N ALA A 521 -14.11 17.36 14.58
CA ALA A 521 -13.31 16.33 15.22
C ALA A 521 -11.79 16.54 15.13
N GLY A 522 -11.36 17.58 14.40
CA GLY A 522 -9.95 17.94 14.28
C GLY A 522 -9.42 18.73 15.48
N PRO A 523 -8.12 19.08 15.45
CA PRO A 523 -7.52 19.96 16.44
C PRO A 523 -8.21 21.33 16.49
N ARG A 524 -8.34 21.89 17.70
CA ARG A 524 -8.90 23.23 17.93
C ARG A 524 -7.87 24.10 18.63
N LEU A 525 -7.44 25.13 17.92
CA LEU A 525 -6.66 26.22 18.50
C LEU A 525 -7.66 27.12 19.22
N ASP A 526 -7.53 27.18 20.53
CA ASP A 526 -8.16 28.13 21.45
C ASP A 526 -7.99 29.58 21.00
#